data_AF-A0A920I7N0-F1
#
_entry.id   AF-A0A920I7N0-F1
#
_cell.length_a   1.000
_cell.length_b   1.000
_cell.length_c   1.000
_cell.angle_alpha   90.00
_cell.angle_beta   90.00
_cell.angle_gamma   90.00
#
_symmetry.space_group_name_H-M   'P 1'
#
loop_
_entity.id
_entity.type
_entity.pdbx_description
1 polymer ?
#
loop_
_entity_poly.entity_id
_entity_poly.type
_entity_poly.pdbx_seq_one_letter_code
_entity_poly.pdbx_strand_id
1 'polypeptide(L)' 'MTISKISPLAPKNFPKMPLLAGLEMATAASEIKYKNRDDLLLMVFLS' A
#
# COMPACT_ATOMS: atom_id res chain seq x y z
N MET A 1 -20.39 7.83 -7.87
CA MET A 1 -19.06 8.25 -7.38
C MET A 1 -19.17 8.45 -5.88
N THR A 2 -18.99 7.39 -5.09
CA THR A 2 -19.12 7.47 -3.63
C THR A 2 -17.82 8.03 -3.07
N ILE A 3 -17.88 9.20 -2.45
CA ILE A 3 -16.76 9.76 -1.72
C ILE A 3 -16.50 8.82 -0.54
N SER A 4 -15.47 7.98 -0.67
CA SER A 4 -14.90 7.24 0.46
C SER A 4 -14.63 8.23 1.59
N LYS A 5 -15.15 7.94 2.79
CA LYS A 5 -14.94 8.80 3.97
C LYS A 5 -13.45 8.79 4.30
N ILE A 6 -12.73 9.79 3.80
CA ILE A 6 -11.31 9.99 4.10
C ILE A 6 -11.18 10.13 5.62
N SER A 7 -10.29 9.34 6.22
CA SER A 7 -10.06 9.39 7.66
C SER A 7 -9.65 10.80 8.08
N PRO A 8 -10.20 11.35 9.18
CA PRO A 8 -9.74 12.65 9.71
C PRO A 8 -8.28 12.60 10.17
N LEU A 9 -7.70 11.41 10.33
CA LEU A 9 -6.30 11.18 10.66
C LEU A 9 -5.41 10.99 9.42
N ALA A 10 -5.96 11.05 8.21
CA ALA A 10 -5.18 10.90 6.99
C ALA A 10 -4.25 12.11 6.81
N PRO A 11 -2.94 11.91 6.59
CA PRO A 11 -2.03 13.01 6.30
C PRO A 11 -2.35 13.65 4.95
N LYS A 12 -2.03 14.93 4.78
CA LYS A 12 -2.20 15.65 3.50
C LYS A 12 -1.32 15.10 2.40
N ASN A 13 -0.13 14.61 2.76
CA ASN A 13 0.84 14.05 1.83
C ASN A 13 1.48 12.81 2.44
N PHE A 14 1.69 11.78 1.62
CA PHE A 14 2.49 10.62 1.99
C PHE A 14 3.93 10.84 1.53
N PRO A 15 4.94 10.55 2.37
CA PRO A 15 6.32 10.58 1.94
C PRO A 15 6.55 9.51 0.86
N LYS A 16 7.45 9.79 -0.09
CA LYS A 16 7.93 8.76 -1.00
C LYS A 16 8.73 7.74 -0.20
N MET A 17 8.43 6.45 -0.39
CA MET A 17 9.20 5.38 0.24
C MET A 17 10.59 5.32 -0.40
N PRO A 18 11.68 5.41 0.39
CA PRO A 18 13.03 5.26 -0.15
C PRO A 18 13.27 3.80 -0.57
N LEU A 19 14.22 3.59 -1.47
CA LEU A 19 14.73 2.25 -1.75
C LEU A 19 15.48 1.73 -0.52
N LEU A 20 15.17 0.50 -0.13
CA LEU A 20 15.79 -0.19 0.98
C LEU A 20 16.71 -1.28 0.42
N ALA A 21 18.01 -1.17 0.66
CA ALA A 21 18.98 -2.15 0.17
C ALA A 21 18.66 -3.54 0.74
N GLY A 22 18.64 -4.56 -0.12
CA GLY A 22 18.33 -5.93 0.27
C GLY A 22 16.84 -6.23 0.46
N LEU A 23 15.93 -5.31 0.10
CA LEU A 23 14.49 -5.50 0.21
C LEU A 23 13.78 -5.21 -1.12
N GLU A 24 13.01 -6.18 -1.59
CA GLU A 24 12.03 -5.98 -2.67
C GLU A 24 10.61 -6.01 -2.11
N MET A 25 9.76 -5.11 -2.61
CA MET A 25 8.36 -4.98 -2.19
C MET A 25 7.45 -4.86 -3.40
N ALA A 26 6.29 -5.51 -3.34
CA ALA A 26 5.24 -5.40 -4.34
C ALA A 26 3.86 -5.40 -3.69
N THR A 27 2.90 -4.72 -4.31
CA THR A 27 1.49 -4.73 -3.90
C THR A 27 0.62 -5.36 -4.98
N ALA A 28 -0.50 -5.97 -4.56
CA ALA A 28 -1.47 -6.55 -5.46
C ALA A 28 -2.90 -6.43 -4.89
N ALA A 29 -3.88 -6.32 -5.78
CA ALA A 29 -5.30 -6.47 -5.45
C ALA A 29 -5.63 -7.96 -5.32
N SER A 30 -5.71 -8.45 -4.08
CA SER A 30 -6.12 -9.83 -3.77
C SER A 30 -7.64 -9.97 -3.60
N GLU A 31 -8.35 -8.83 -3.44
CA GLU A 31 -9.79 -8.74 -3.20
C GLU A 31 -10.29 -9.50 -1.96
N ILE A 32 -9.40 -9.86 -1.03
CA ILE A 32 -9.74 -10.63 0.18
C ILE A 32 -10.60 -9.79 1.13
N LYS A 33 -10.20 -8.52 1.33
CA LYS A 33 -10.89 -7.62 2.28
C LYS A 33 -11.57 -6.46 1.57
N TYR A 34 -10.97 -5.92 0.52
CA TYR A 34 -11.50 -4.76 -0.20
C TYR A 34 -11.32 -4.92 -1.71
N LYS A 35 -12.37 -4.61 -2.47
CA LYS A 35 -12.35 -4.67 -3.94
C LYS A 35 -11.78 -3.39 -4.56
N ASN A 36 -11.14 -3.52 -5.73
CA ASN A 36 -10.55 -2.41 -6.48
C ASN A 36 -9.48 -1.62 -5.70
N ARG A 37 -8.76 -2.30 -4.81
CA ARG A 37 -7.65 -1.72 -4.06
C ARG A 37 -6.57 -2.77 -3.88
N ASP A 38 -5.32 -2.36 -4.03
CA ASP A 38 -4.20 -3.15 -3.55
C ASP A 38 -4.36 -3.35 -2.03
N ASP A 39 -4.55 -4.60 -1.63
CA ASP A 39 -4.82 -5.01 -0.26
C ASP A 39 -3.86 -6.10 0.23
N LEU A 40 -2.98 -6.58 -0.65
CA LEU A 40 -1.89 -7.48 -0.33
C LEU A 40 -0.54 -6.78 -0.53
N LEU A 41 0.37 -6.97 0.43
CA LEU A 41 1.76 -6.55 0.38
C LEU A 41 2.66 -7.78 0.50
N LEU A 42 3.57 -7.95 -0.45
CA LEU A 42 4.61 -8.96 -0.42
C LEU A 42 5.97 -8.29 -0.25
N MET A 43 6.82 -8.88 0.59
CA MET A 43 8.19 -8.44 0.82
C MET A 43 9.15 -9.62 0.70
N VAL A 44 10.26 -9.41 0.01
CA VAL A 44 11.33 -10.41 -0.16
C VAL A 44 12.64 -9.81 0.33
N PHE A 45 13.32 -10.52 1.24
CA PHE A 45 14.67 -10.18 1.66
C PHE A 45 15.68 -10.82 0.70
N LEU A 46 16.47 -9.97 0.04
CA LEU A 46 17.55 -10.40 -0.84
C LEU A 46 18.78 -10.70 0.02
N SER A 47 19.25 -11.94 -0.04
CA SER A 47 20.50 -12.38 0.57
C SER A 47 21.72 -12.00 -0.26
#